data_AF-A0A9E0DYN3-F1
#
_entry.id   AF-A0A9E0DYN3-F1
#
_cell.length_a   1.000
_cell.length_b   1.000
_cell.length_c   1.000
_cell.angle_alpha   90.00
_cell.angle_beta   90.00
_cell.angle_gamma   90.00
#
_symmetry.space_group_name_H-M   'P 1'
#
loop_
_entity.id
_entity.type
_entity.pdbx_description
1 polymer ?
#
loop_
_entity_poly.entity_id
_entity_poly.type
_entity_poly.pdbx_seq_one_letter_code
_entity_poly.pdbx_strand_id
1 'polypeptide(L)' 'MNYDAVFDKWHEECGVFGIYDRHLDVARYTYWGLFALQHRGQESAGIAVTNGDDIELAKNMGLLT' A
#
# COMPACT_ATOMS: atom_id res chain seq x y z
N MET A 1 -28.92 -9.98 -9.90
CA MET A 1 -27.69 -9.16 -10.03
C MET A 1 -27.41 -9.06 -11.51
N ASN A 2 -27.49 -7.85 -12.09
CA ASN A 2 -27.13 -7.64 -13.48
C ASN A 2 -25.61 -7.40 -13.54
N TYR A 3 -24.92 -8.19 -14.36
CA TYR A 3 -23.49 -8.07 -14.60
C TYR A 3 -23.27 -7.06 -15.72
N ASP A 4 -22.76 -5.88 -15.38
CA ASP A 4 -22.36 -4.85 -16.35
C ASP A 4 -20.86 -4.98 -16.66
N ALA A 5 -20.55 -5.74 -17.71
CA ALA A 5 -19.18 -6.02 -18.18
C ALA A 5 -18.34 -4.77 -18.52
N VAL A 6 -18.98 -3.59 -18.63
CA VAL A 6 -18.33 -2.31 -18.93
C VAL A 6 -17.78 -1.63 -17.68
N PHE A 7 -18.50 -1.73 -16.55
CA PHE A 7 -18.05 -1.19 -15.26
C PHE A 7 -17.24 -2.21 -14.44
N ASP A 8 -17.36 -3.51 -14.76
CA ASP A 8 -16.60 -4.60 -14.15
C ASP A 8 -15.28 -4.89 -14.91
N LYS A 9 -14.62 -3.83 -15.41
CA LYS A 9 -13.26 -3.89 -15.94
C LYS A 9 -12.28 -3.43 -14.87
N TRP A 10 -11.15 -4.12 -14.75
CA TRP A 10 -10.09 -3.78 -13.81
C TRP A 10 -9.58 -2.37 -14.10
N HIS A 11 -9.97 -1.40 -13.28
CA HIS A 11 -9.30 -0.11 -13.22
C HIS A 11 -7.87 -0.33 -12.68
N GLU A 12 -6.97 0.61 -12.95
CA GLU A 12 -5.64 0.64 -12.33
C GLU A 12 -5.82 0.81 -10.81
N GLU A 13 -6.02 -0.30 -10.12
CA GLU A 13 -6.26 -0.30 -8.68
C GLU A 13 -4.92 -0.17 -7.95
N CYS A 14 -4.78 0.91 -7.18
CA CYS A 14 -3.66 1.13 -6.27
C CYS A 14 -3.35 -0.13 -5.43
N GLY A 15 -2.07 -0.41 -5.20
CA GLY A 15 -1.65 -1.51 -4.33
C GLY A 15 -1.79 -1.14 -2.85
N VAL A 16 -2.32 -2.06 -2.04
CA VAL A 16 -2.37 -1.94 -0.58
C VAL A 16 -1.67 -3.13 0.06
N PHE A 17 -0.85 -2.87 1.08
CA PHE A 17 -0.18 -3.88 1.88
C PHE A 17 -0.25 -3.50 3.36
N GLY A 18 -0.44 -4.50 4.22
CA GLY A 18 -0.48 -4.31 5.67
C GLY A 18 0.12 -5.50 6.40
N ILE A 19 0.84 -5.23 7.47
CA ILE A 19 1.46 -6.23 8.33
C ILE A 19 1.31 -5.79 9.79
N TYR A 20 1.07 -6.76 10.67
CA TYR A 20 1.03 -6.57 12.11
C TYR A 20 1.96 -7.57 12.78
N ASP A 21 2.89 -7.06 13.56
CA ASP A 21 3.78 -7.86 14.40
C ASP A 21 4.32 -6.98 15.55
N ARG A 22 4.62 -7.58 16.70
CA ARG A 22 5.11 -6.85 17.89
C ARG A 22 6.63 -6.84 18.03
N HIS A 23 7.32 -7.61 17.21
CA HIS A 23 8.76 -7.89 17.32
C HIS A 23 9.52 -7.60 16.02
N LEU A 24 8.82 -7.54 14.89
CA LEU A 24 9.41 -7.23 13.59
C LEU A 24 9.43 -5.73 13.28
N ASP A 25 10.37 -5.34 12.42
CA ASP A 25 10.39 -4.05 11.74
C ASP A 25 9.28 -4.01 10.67
N VAL A 26 8.04 -3.80 11.10
CA VAL A 26 6.85 -3.76 10.24
C VAL A 26 6.94 -2.68 9.17
N ALA A 27 7.65 -1.57 9.43
CA ALA A 27 7.86 -0.50 8.47
C ALA A 27 8.64 -1.02 7.25
N ARG A 28 9.76 -1.73 7.49
CA ARG A 28 10.60 -2.31 6.43
C ARG A 28 9.87 -3.36 5.62
N TYR A 29 9.11 -4.25 6.27
CA TYR A 29 8.34 -5.25 5.54
C TYR A 29 7.19 -4.64 4.75
N THR A 30 6.57 -3.56 5.25
CA THR A 30 5.58 -2.80 4.50
C THR A 30 6.18 -2.16 3.25
N TYR A 31 7.39 -1.58 3.35
CA TYR A 31 8.13 -1.08 2.20
C TYR A 31 8.33 -2.17 1.14
N TRP A 32 8.83 -3.34 1.51
CA TRP A 32 9.06 -4.44 0.55
C TRP A 32 7.75 -4.98 -0.04
N GLY A 33 6.69 -5.06 0.75
CA GLY A 33 5.36 -5.45 0.28
C GLY A 33 4.81 -4.48 -0.76
N LEU A 34 4.90 -3.17 -0.51
CA LEU A 34 4.48 -2.16 -1.48
C LEU A 34 5.41 -2.10 -2.70
N PHE A 35 6.71 -2.32 -2.53
CA PHE A 35 7.66 -2.40 -3.64
C PHE A 35 7.31 -3.55 -4.59
N ALA A 36 6.93 -4.72 -4.06
CA ALA A 36 6.43 -5.83 -4.88
C ALA A 36 5.15 -5.47 -5.65
N LEU A 37 4.34 -4.55 -5.11
CA LEU A 37 3.11 -4.05 -5.72
C LEU A 37 3.31 -2.77 -6.57
N GLN A 38 4.54 -2.28 -6.77
CA GLN A 38 4.81 -1.03 -7.49
C GLN A 38 4.26 -1.03 -8.93
N HIS A 39 4.11 -2.21 -9.54
CA HIS A 39 3.51 -2.36 -10.87
C HIS A 39 2.01 -1.98 -10.92
N ARG A 40 1.35 -1.79 -9.77
CA ARG A 40 -0.06 -1.38 -9.65
C ARG A 40 -0.28 0.12 -9.50
N GLY A 41 0.79 0.89 -9.29
CA GLY A 41 0.70 2.33 -9.14
C GLY A 41 2.08 2.93 -8.92
N GLN A 42 2.41 3.97 -9.68
CA GLN A 42 3.74 4.61 -9.68
C GLN A 42 3.68 6.12 -9.39
N GLU A 43 2.47 6.65 -9.20
CA GLU A 43 2.22 8.08 -9.04
C GLU A 43 2.53 8.58 -7.63
N SER A 44 2.28 7.75 -6.61
CA SER A 44 2.56 8.06 -5.21
C SER A 44 2.65 6.80 -4.37
N ALA A 45 3.24 6.91 -3.19
CA ALA A 45 3.25 5.85 -2.19
C ALA A 45 3.21 6.44 -0.78
N GLY A 46 2.74 5.63 0.18
CA GLY A 46 2.74 6.00 1.59
C GLY A 46 2.74 4.80 2.50
N ILE A 47 3.36 4.96 3.67
CA ILE A 47 3.44 3.98 4.75
C ILE A 47 3.04 4.68 6.05
N ALA A 48 2.10 4.08 6.77
CA ALA A 48 1.73 4.48 8.12
C ALA A 48 2.02 3.32 9.08
N VAL A 49 2.69 3.61 10.19
CA VAL A 49 3.07 2.61 11.21
C VAL A 49 2.68 3.15 12.58
N THR A 50 2.27 2.25 13.49
CA THR A 50 1.90 2.61 14.85
C THR A 50 2.61 1.71 15.86
N ASN A 51 2.95 2.29 17.01
CA ASN A 51 3.38 1.56 18.20
C ASN A 51 2.22 1.29 19.18
N GLY A 52 1.00 1.71 18.85
CA GLY A 52 -0.19 1.61 19.70
C GLY A 52 -0.59 2.92 20.40
N ASP A 53 0.33 3.88 20.48
CA ASP A 53 0.08 5.20 21.10
C ASP A 53 0.00 6.30 20.02
N ASP A 54 0.90 6.26 19.04
CA ASP A 54 1.01 7.25 17.96
C ASP A 54 1.08 6.58 16.58
N ILE A 55 0.84 7.37 15.52
CA ILE A 55 0.99 6.95 14.12
C ILE A 55 2.05 7.81 13.46
N GLU A 56 3.10 7.17 12.94
CA GLU A 56 4.09 7.77 12.05
C GLU A 56 3.68 7.55 10.59
N LEU A 57 3.72 8.62 9.80
CA LEU A 57 3.31 8.61 8.39
C LEU A 57 4.43 9.16 7.51
N ALA A 58 4.86 8.36 6.55
CA ALA A 58 5.71 8.80 5.44
C ALA A 58 4.93 8.62 4.13
N LYS A 59 4.71 9.70 3.37
CA LYS A 59 4.08 9.64 2.05
C LYS A 59 4.64 10.69 1.12
N ASN A 60 4.77 10.36 -0.16
CA ASN A 60 5.19 11.31 -1.18
C ASN A 60 4.65 10.91 -2.56
N MET A 61 4.71 11.85 -3.50
CA MET A 61 4.57 11.57 -4.91
C MET A 61 5.80 10.82 -5.44
N GLY A 62 5.59 10.02 -6.48
CA GLY A 62 6.61 9.19 -7.11
C GLY A 62 6.73 7.78 -6.52
N LEU A 63 7.83 7.13 -6.89
CA LEU A 63 8.12 5.74 -6.54
C LEU A 63 8.59 5.61 -5.07
N LEU A 64 8.47 4.40 -4.52
CA LEU A 64 9.11 4.05 -3.25
C LEU A 64 10.63 4.19 -3.38
N THR A 65 11.22 5.12 -2.62
CA THR A 65 12.66 5.40 -2.56
C THR A 65 13.11 5.65 -1.14
#